data_AF-A0A7K0VXI0-F1
#
_entry.id   AF-A0A7K0VXI0-F1
#
_cell.length_a   1.000
_cell.length_b   1.000
_cell.length_c   1.000
_cell.angle_alpha   90.00
_cell.angle_beta   90.00
_cell.angle_gamma   90.00
#
_symmetry.space_group_name_H-M   'P 1'
#
loop_
_entity.id
_entity.type
_entity.pdbx_description
1 polymer ?
#
loop_
_entity_poly.entity_id
_entity_poly.type
_entity_poly.pdbx_seq_one_letter_code
_entity_poly.pdbx_strand_id
1 'polypeptide(L)'
;AIEDVTDDEVVAGIRLLAETEGIFGETAGGVTIASLQKLLAKGLIDPNADTVVLNTGDGLKTLDAVSGVVGPTATIPASLEQFRAAVKEAGLS
;
A
#
# COMPACT_ATOMS: atom_id res chain seq x y z
N ALA A 1 9.00 -6.72 20.21
CA ALA A 1 8.45 -5.41 20.60
C ALA A 1 6.96 -5.37 20.25
N ILE A 2 6.18 -4.49 20.86
CA ILE A 2 4.74 -4.27 20.57
C ILE A 2 4.59 -2.80 20.18
N GLU A 3 3.79 -2.51 19.15
CA GLU A 3 3.57 -1.18 18.62
C GLU A 3 2.09 -1.02 18.21
N ASP A 4 1.54 0.19 18.35
CA ASP A 4 0.23 0.56 17.81
C ASP A 4 0.38 1.34 16.49
N VAL A 5 -0.65 1.28 15.65
CA VAL A 5 -0.70 2.00 14.37
C VAL A 5 -2.06 2.64 14.18
N THR A 6 -2.08 3.79 13.52
CA THR A 6 -3.31 4.49 13.15
C THR A 6 -3.91 3.87 11.89
N ASP A 7 -5.19 4.14 11.63
CA ASP A 7 -5.85 3.68 10.40
C ASP A 7 -5.12 4.17 9.13
N ASP A 8 -4.63 5.41 9.13
CA ASP A 8 -3.86 5.97 8.01
C ASP A 8 -2.55 5.19 7.78
N GLU A 9 -1.88 4.77 8.85
CA GLU A 9 -0.67 3.96 8.78
C GLU A 9 -0.97 2.53 8.29
N VAL A 10 -2.10 1.96 8.71
CA VAL A 10 -2.57 0.66 8.19
C VAL A 10 -2.77 0.74 6.68
N VAL A 11 -3.47 1.77 6.21
CA VAL A 11 -3.72 2.00 4.79
C VAL A 11 -2.42 2.23 4.03
N ALA A 12 -1.48 3.01 4.60
CA ALA A 12 -0.15 3.20 4.02
C ALA A 12 0.63 1.87 3.93
N GLY A 13 0.53 1.00 4.95
CA GLY A 13 1.14 -0.32 4.95
C GLY A 13 0.59 -1.25 3.85
N ILE A 14 -0.74 -1.26 3.65
CA ILE A 14 -1.37 -2.02 2.55
C ILE A 14 -0.85 -1.53 1.21
N ARG A 15 -0.82 -0.20 1.02
CA ARG A 15 -0.38 0.42 -0.23
C ARG A 15 1.09 0.15 -0.51
N LEU A 16 1.96 0.27 0.49
CA LEU A 16 3.38 0.00 0.34
C LEU A 16 3.60 -1.42 -0.19
N LEU A 17 2.97 -2.41 0.46
CA LEU A 17 3.10 -3.81 0.07
C LEU A 17 2.60 -4.08 -1.36
N ALA A 18 1.49 -3.45 -1.74
CA ALA A 18 0.93 -3.56 -3.08
C ALA A 18 1.80 -2.88 -4.15
N GLU A 19 2.32 -1.69 -3.85
CA GLU A 19 3.10 -0.86 -4.79
C GLU A 19 4.53 -1.41 -4.99
N THR A 20 5.15 -2.03 -3.97
CA THR A 20 6.53 -2.53 -4.07
C THR A 20 6.62 -4.01 -4.40
N GLU A 21 5.74 -4.85 -3.85
CA GLU A 21 5.81 -6.32 -4.00
C GLU A 21 4.69 -6.90 -4.87
N GLY A 22 3.70 -6.10 -5.26
CA GLY A 22 2.51 -6.58 -5.96
C GLY A 22 1.59 -7.46 -5.11
N ILE A 23 1.69 -7.36 -3.77
CA ILE A 23 0.87 -8.14 -2.84
C ILE A 23 -0.22 -7.24 -2.24
N PHE A 24 -1.48 -7.52 -2.58
CA PHE A 24 -2.62 -6.80 -2.01
C PHE A 24 -3.16 -7.52 -0.76
N GLY A 25 -2.70 -7.09 0.41
CA GLY A 25 -3.10 -7.65 1.71
C GLY A 25 -4.36 -7.00 2.32
N GLU A 26 -4.95 -7.68 3.31
CA GLU A 26 -6.03 -7.11 4.14
C GLU A 26 -5.49 -6.14 5.22
N THR A 27 -6.37 -5.61 6.06
CA THR A 27 -6.00 -4.71 7.18
C THR A 27 -4.96 -5.31 8.14
N ALA A 28 -5.04 -6.61 8.44
CA ALA A 28 -4.03 -7.29 9.25
C ALA A 28 -2.63 -7.26 8.61
N GLY A 29 -2.56 -7.39 7.27
CA GLY A 29 -1.32 -7.20 6.52
C GLY A 29 -0.81 -5.76 6.65
N GLY A 30 -1.70 -4.78 6.49
CA GLY A 30 -1.40 -3.36 6.67
C GLY A 30 -0.82 -3.02 8.05
N VAL A 31 -1.49 -3.49 9.11
CA VAL A 31 -1.03 -3.33 10.52
C VAL A 31 0.38 -3.90 10.69
N THR A 32 0.62 -5.10 10.16
CA THR A 32 1.90 -5.80 10.34
C THR A 32 3.04 -5.04 9.64
N ILE A 33 2.83 -4.58 8.41
CA ILE A 33 3.81 -3.79 7.66
C ILE A 33 4.07 -2.44 8.34
N ALA A 34 3.02 -1.73 8.75
CA ALA A 34 3.16 -0.43 9.42
C ALA A 34 3.88 -0.55 10.76
N SER A 35 3.58 -1.59 11.55
CA SER A 35 4.27 -1.87 12.80
C SER A 35 5.75 -2.20 12.56
N LEU A 36 6.06 -3.01 11.54
CA LEU A 36 7.43 -3.33 11.16
C LEU A 36 8.21 -2.06 10.79
N GLN A 37 7.63 -1.17 9.98
CA GLN A 37 8.26 0.11 9.62
C GLN A 37 8.56 0.97 10.86
N LYS A 38 7.61 1.12 11.78
CA LYS A 38 7.84 1.88 13.03
C LYS A 38 8.94 1.27 13.88
N LEU A 39 8.92 -0.05 14.06
CA LEU A 39 9.91 -0.74 14.89
C LEU A 39 11.30 -0.66 14.28
N LEU A 40 11.44 -0.74 12.95
CA LEU A 40 12.70 -0.47 12.23
C LEU A 40 13.16 0.98 12.42
N ALA A 41 12.27 1.95 12.26
CA ALA A 41 12.60 3.38 12.43
C ALA A 41 13.05 3.71 13.86
N LYS A 42 12.51 3.00 14.86
CA LYS A 42 12.92 3.10 16.27
C LYS A 42 14.20 2.30 16.60
N GLY A 43 14.77 1.57 15.63
CA GLY A 43 15.94 0.73 15.83
C GLY A 43 15.70 -0.48 16.74
N LEU A 44 14.45 -0.92 16.86
CA LEU A 44 14.05 -2.04 17.74
C LEU A 44 14.08 -3.40 17.04
N ILE A 45 14.25 -3.41 15.72
CA ILE A 45 14.43 -4.60 14.89
C ILE A 45 15.72 -4.43 14.10
N ASP A 46 16.53 -5.48 14.01
CA ASP A 46 17.71 -5.51 13.15
C ASP A 46 17.28 -5.55 11.68
N PRO A 47 17.63 -4.53 10.86
CA PRO A 47 17.26 -4.50 9.46
C PRO A 47 17.92 -5.60 8.61
N ASN A 48 18.95 -6.28 9.13
CA ASN A 48 19.64 -7.36 8.44
C ASN A 48 19.12 -8.76 8.82
N ALA A 49 18.18 -8.85 9.76
CA ALA A 49 17.61 -10.12 10.18
C ALA A 49 16.48 -10.58 9.25
N ASP A 50 16.42 -11.89 9.00
CA ASP A 50 15.31 -12.50 8.28
C ASP A 50 14.00 -12.29 9.05
N THR A 51 13.08 -11.55 8.43
CA THR A 51 11.78 -11.20 9.02
C THR A 51 10.66 -11.85 8.21
N VAL A 52 9.78 -12.59 8.90
CA VAL A 52 8.59 -13.18 8.29
C VAL A 52 7.36 -12.36 8.67
N VAL A 53 6.69 -11.80 7.68
CA VAL A 53 5.40 -11.12 7.83
C VAL A 53 4.28 -12.10 7.52
N LEU A 54 3.34 -12.27 8.45
CA LEU A 54 2.16 -13.10 8.24
C LEU A 54 1.03 -12.26 7.67
N ASN A 55 0.84 -12.32 6.34
CA ASN A 55 -0.37 -11.79 5.72
C ASN A 55 -1.49 -12.82 5.81
N THR A 56 -2.40 -12.66 6.77
CA THR A 56 -3.42 -13.65 7.13
C THR A 56 -4.64 -13.69 6.20
N GLY A 57 -4.77 -12.71 5.31
CA GLY A 57 -5.92 -12.61 4.42
C GLY A 57 -5.68 -11.77 3.18
N ASP A 58 -6.65 -11.84 2.28
CA ASP A 58 -6.61 -11.25 0.95
C ASP A 58 -7.30 -9.88 0.93
N GLY A 59 -6.68 -8.90 0.26
CA GLY A 59 -7.15 -7.53 0.22
C GLY A 59 -8.52 -7.32 -0.41
N LEU A 60 -9.02 -8.26 -1.23
CA LEU A 60 -10.36 -8.17 -1.82
C LEU A 60 -11.47 -8.27 -0.76
N LYS A 61 -11.17 -8.77 0.44
CA LYS A 61 -12.11 -8.77 1.58
C LYS A 61 -12.29 -7.39 2.20
N THR A 62 -11.37 -6.47 1.97
CA THR A 62 -11.29 -5.18 2.67
C THR A 62 -11.08 -4.01 1.70
N LEU A 63 -11.74 -4.05 0.54
CA LEU A 63 -11.66 -2.98 -0.46
C LEU A 63 -12.00 -1.60 0.12
N ASP A 64 -12.94 -1.55 1.07
CA ASP A 64 -13.37 -0.32 1.73
C ASP A 64 -12.24 0.40 2.49
N ALA A 65 -11.22 -0.34 2.95
CA ALA A 65 -10.09 0.25 3.67
C ALA A 65 -9.25 1.17 2.77
N VAL A 66 -9.20 0.91 1.46
CA VAL A 66 -8.38 1.67 0.51
C VAL A 66 -9.21 2.48 -0.48
N SER A 67 -10.50 2.16 -0.67
CA SER A 67 -11.36 2.78 -1.69
C SER A 67 -11.49 4.30 -1.58
N GLY A 68 -11.33 4.86 -0.37
CA GLY A 68 -11.34 6.31 -0.14
C GLY A 68 -10.05 7.03 -0.53
N VAL A 69 -8.95 6.30 -0.73
CA VAL A 69 -7.62 6.88 -1.01
C VAL A 69 -6.99 6.40 -2.32
N VAL A 70 -7.55 5.36 -2.95
CA VAL A 70 -7.14 4.86 -4.27
C VAL A 70 -8.26 5.05 -5.29
N GLY A 71 -7.88 5.28 -6.54
CA GLY A 71 -8.85 5.43 -7.61
C GLY A 71 -8.19 5.72 -8.95
N PRO A 72 -8.99 5.86 -10.02
CA PRO A 72 -8.48 6.26 -11.32
C PRO A 72 -7.77 7.61 -11.25
N THR A 73 -6.56 7.68 -11.83
CA THR A 73 -5.79 8.94 -11.89
C THR A 73 -6.41 9.95 -12.86
N ALA A 74 -7.14 9.49 -13.87
CA ALA A 74 -7.82 10.34 -14.84
C ALA A 74 -9.07 9.66 -15.41
N THR A 75 -10.10 10.46 -15.72
CA THR A 75 -11.27 10.05 -16.50
C THR A 75 -11.23 10.83 -17.82
N ILE A 76 -11.12 10.13 -18.95
CA ILE A 76 -10.90 10.73 -20.26
C ILE A 76 -12.00 10.34 -21.27
N PRO A 77 -12.24 11.14 -22.32
CA PRO A 77 -13.01 10.71 -23.47
C PRO A 77 -12.37 9.50 -24.16
N ALA A 78 -13.19 8.66 -24.79
CA ALA A 78 -12.76 7.43 -25.47
C ALA A 78 -11.97 7.71 -26.77
N SER A 79 -10.73 8.21 -26.62
CA SER A 79 -9.83 8.49 -27.74
C SER A 79 -8.37 8.24 -27.36
N LEU A 80 -7.59 7.78 -28.35
CA LEU A 80 -6.16 7.53 -28.17
C LEU A 80 -5.36 8.81 -27.89
N GLU A 81 -5.80 9.93 -28.46
CA GLU A 81 -5.18 11.24 -28.24
C GLU A 81 -5.29 11.66 -26.78
N GLN A 82 -6.50 11.60 -26.20
CA GLN A 82 -6.73 11.94 -24.80
C GLN A 82 -6.01 10.98 -23.84
N PHE A 83 -5.91 9.70 -24.20
CA PHE A 83 -5.12 8.73 -23.43
C PHE A 83 -3.64 9.13 -23.38
N ARG A 84 -3.03 9.41 -24.53
CA ARG A 84 -1.61 9.80 -24.60
C ARG A 84 -1.33 11.10 -23.83
N ALA A 85 -2.24 12.07 -23.91
CA ALA A 85 -2.13 13.32 -23.15
C ALA A 85 -2.15 13.05 -21.63
N ALA A 86 -3.13 12.29 -21.14
CA ALA A 86 -3.28 11.99 -19.72
C ALA A 86 -2.11 11.19 -19.14
N VAL A 87 -1.59 10.20 -19.88
CA VAL A 87 -0.41 9.42 -19.46
C VAL A 87 0.83 10.31 -19.33
N LYS A 88 1.02 11.24 -20.27
CA LYS A 88 2.14 12.20 -20.23
C LYS A 88 2.02 13.18 -19.06
N GLU A 89 0.84 13.72 -18.82
CA GLU A 89 0.57 14.62 -17.68
C GLU A 89 0.78 13.91 -16.34
N ALA A 90 0.43 12.62 -16.25
CA ALA A 90 0.64 11.79 -15.07
C ALA A 90 2.10 11.33 -14.89
N GLY A 91 3.00 11.62 -15.84
CA GLY A 91 4.40 11.18 -15.78
C GLY A 91 4.58 9.66 -15.96
N LEU A 92 3.63 9.00 -16.63
CA LEU A 92 3.59 7.55 -16.83
C LEU A 92 4.12 7.11 -18.22
N SER A 93 4.69 8.04 -19.00
CA SER A 93 5.28 7.80 -20.35
C SER A 93 6.70 8.32 -20.49
#